data_AF-A0A7J4G1P5-F1
#
_entry.id   AF-A0A7J4G1P5-F1
#
_cell.length_a   1.000
_cell.length_b   1.000
_cell.length_c   1.000
_cell.angle_alpha   90.00
_cell.angle_beta   90.00
_cell.angle_gamma   90.00
#
_symmetry.space_group_name_H-M   'P 1'
#
loop_
_entity.id
_entity.type
_entity.pdbx_description
1 polymer ?
#
loop_
_entity_poly.entity_id
_entity_poly.type
_entity_poly.pdbx_seq_one_letter_code
_entity_poly.pdbx_strand_id
1 'polypeptide(L)'
;MKELIESLMEMGILASPRALKLLQTQDNPMEMVRHILRGRGETLFLEEEDIRRALEELGGNEEEKLELSVPQTVVVEKQSKVVEEKEEKEKSESTVMLRKKNTPPPAVSRYRPVAAEYEEDIKISGDITGKSLCEGKITDFTRYFIDRLNKLRDIIKRRPEMMHATSIRRAKRLDNKVSTIGIVSEVVSSEHGIKVIIEDEEDFIALFINKNSQVFKQAGTIINDEVIGVSGRVKLNRREPVLYPDAIFR
;
A
#
# COMPACT_ATOMS: atom_id res chain seq x y z
N MET A 1 3.50 30.98 -7.43
CA MET A 1 3.61 29.54 -7.13
C MET A 1 4.14 29.27 -5.72
N LYS A 2 5.29 29.85 -5.30
CA LYS A 2 5.82 29.66 -3.94
C LYS A 2 4.83 30.08 -2.83
N GLU A 3 4.26 31.28 -2.94
CA GLU A 3 3.26 31.81 -1.98
C GLU A 3 2.01 30.93 -1.84
N LEU A 4 1.55 30.32 -2.95
CA LEU A 4 0.41 29.40 -2.96
C LEU A 4 0.75 28.10 -2.21
N ILE A 5 1.98 27.58 -2.40
CA ILE A 5 2.45 26.38 -1.73
C ILE A 5 2.62 26.64 -0.23
N GLU A 6 3.21 27.78 0.16
CA GLU A 6 3.33 28.21 1.56
C GLU A 6 1.96 28.31 2.23
N SER A 7 0.99 28.95 1.56
CA SER A 7 -0.39 29.08 2.06
C SER A 7 -1.09 27.72 2.24
N LEU A 8 -0.87 26.79 1.31
CA LEU A 8 -1.41 25.42 1.41
C LEU A 8 -0.76 24.64 2.56
N MET A 9 0.56 24.75 2.73
CA MET A 9 1.29 24.12 3.83
C MET A 9 0.87 24.67 5.20
N GLU A 10 0.63 25.97 5.33
CA GLU A 10 0.08 26.59 6.56
C GLU A 10 -1.32 26.06 6.90
N MET A 11 -2.12 25.72 5.89
CA MET A 11 -3.41 25.06 6.06
C MET A 11 -3.31 23.54 6.29
N GLY A 12 -2.09 22.97 6.28
CA GLY A 12 -1.86 21.53 6.43
C GLY A 12 -2.24 20.72 5.18
N ILE A 13 -2.32 21.36 4.02
CA ILE A 13 -2.79 20.77 2.76
C ILE A 13 -1.61 20.65 1.79
N LEU A 14 -1.44 19.45 1.24
CA LEU A 14 -0.50 19.18 0.17
C LEU A 14 -1.26 19.15 -1.16
N ALA A 15 -0.61 19.52 -2.26
CA ALA A 15 -1.24 19.51 -3.57
C ALA A 15 -0.29 18.91 -4.62
N SER A 16 -0.83 18.09 -5.51
CA SER A 16 -0.04 17.53 -6.61
C SER A 16 0.50 18.64 -7.53
N PRO A 17 1.62 18.43 -8.25
CA PRO A 17 2.17 19.44 -9.17
C PRO A 17 1.19 19.86 -10.27
N ARG A 18 0.25 18.98 -10.66
CA ARG A 18 -0.81 19.30 -11.62
C ARG A 18 -1.92 20.13 -10.99
N ALA A 19 -2.33 19.77 -9.76
CA ALA A 19 -3.29 20.54 -8.97
C ALA A 19 -2.80 21.98 -8.73
N LEU A 20 -1.53 22.16 -8.34
CA LEU A 20 -0.93 23.48 -8.14
C LEU A 20 -0.96 24.35 -9.41
N LYS A 21 -0.71 23.75 -10.58
CA LYS A 21 -0.78 24.46 -11.87
C LYS A 21 -2.21 24.90 -12.21
N LEU A 22 -3.19 24.03 -11.98
CA LEU A 22 -4.60 24.36 -12.22
C LEU A 22 -5.11 25.43 -11.25
N LEU A 23 -4.74 25.32 -9.97
CA LEU A 23 -5.07 26.34 -8.96
C LEU A 23 -4.47 27.69 -9.31
N GLN A 24 -3.22 27.74 -9.80
CA GLN A 24 -2.56 28.98 -10.18
C GLN A 24 -3.22 29.67 -11.40
N THR A 25 -3.97 28.92 -12.22
CA THR A 25 -4.68 29.47 -13.38
C THR A 25 -6.01 30.11 -12.98
N GLN A 26 -6.48 29.88 -11.74
CA GLN A 26 -7.70 30.49 -11.23
C GLN A 26 -7.44 31.91 -10.73
N ASP A 27 -8.43 32.79 -10.89
CA ASP A 27 -8.37 34.17 -10.40
C ASP A 27 -8.19 34.23 -8.88
N ASN A 28 -8.87 33.33 -8.14
CA ASN A 28 -8.79 33.22 -6.68
C ASN A 28 -8.48 31.77 -6.22
N PRO A 29 -7.21 31.35 -6.24
CA PRO A 29 -6.81 29.97 -5.93
C PRO A 29 -7.23 29.52 -4.51
N MET A 30 -7.12 30.41 -3.52
CA MET A 30 -7.45 30.09 -2.13
C MET A 30 -8.96 29.99 -1.87
N GLU A 31 -9.77 30.70 -2.65
CA GLU A 31 -11.22 30.57 -2.55
C GLU A 31 -11.68 29.22 -3.10
N MET A 32 -11.09 28.78 -4.21
CA MET A 32 -11.30 27.45 -4.77
C MET A 32 -10.94 26.35 -3.76
N VAL A 33 -9.80 26.47 -3.07
CA VAL A 33 -9.39 25.54 -2.01
C VAL A 33 -10.41 25.51 -0.87
N ARG A 34 -10.90 26.67 -0.41
CA ARG A 34 -11.95 26.73 0.63
C ARG A 34 -13.26 26.11 0.16
N HIS A 35 -13.62 26.27 -1.11
CA HIS A 35 -14.81 25.65 -1.69
C HIS A 35 -14.70 24.12 -1.67
N ILE A 36 -13.55 23.60 -2.12
CA ILE A 36 -13.23 22.16 -2.07
C ILE A 36 -13.32 21.61 -0.64
N LEU A 37 -12.73 22.32 0.33
CA LEU A 37 -12.75 21.92 1.75
C LEU A 37 -14.16 21.93 2.36
N ARG A 38 -15.04 22.84 1.94
CA ARG A 38 -16.44 22.86 2.40
C ARG A 38 -17.24 21.67 1.89
N GLY A 39 -16.96 21.19 0.68
CA GLY A 39 -17.64 20.04 0.08
C GLY A 39 -17.14 18.68 0.58
N ARG A 40 -15.86 18.59 0.97
CA ARG A 40 -15.20 17.32 1.32
C ARG A 40 -14.82 17.15 2.80
N GLY A 41 -14.85 18.22 3.59
CA GLY A 41 -14.26 18.24 4.94
C GLY A 41 -12.74 18.48 4.91
N GLU A 42 -12.08 18.30 6.06
CA GLU A 42 -10.62 18.45 6.19
C GLU A 42 -9.90 17.39 5.33
N THR A 43 -9.32 17.81 4.20
CA THR A 43 -8.44 16.96 3.37
C THR A 43 -6.98 17.38 3.54
N LEU A 44 -6.08 16.40 3.63
CA LEU A 44 -4.63 16.63 3.71
C LEU A 44 -3.98 16.73 2.32
N PHE A 45 -4.68 16.31 1.26
CA PHE A 45 -4.15 16.27 -0.10
C PHE A 45 -5.17 16.73 -1.14
N LEU A 46 -4.70 17.51 -2.13
CA LEU A 46 -5.47 18.00 -3.28
C LEU A 46 -4.94 17.41 -4.58
N GLU A 47 -5.82 16.69 -5.26
CA GLU A 47 -5.58 16.13 -6.58
C GLU A 47 -6.14 17.01 -7.70
N GLU A 48 -5.72 16.72 -8.93
CA GLU A 48 -6.20 17.43 -10.11
C GLU A 48 -7.72 17.30 -10.27
N GLU A 49 -8.26 16.12 -9.95
CA GLU A 49 -9.70 15.83 -10.03
C GLU A 49 -10.53 16.68 -9.06
N ASP A 50 -9.97 17.04 -7.90
CA ASP A 50 -10.67 17.85 -6.90
C ASP A 50 -10.94 19.26 -7.41
N ILE A 51 -9.96 19.81 -8.13
CA ILE A 51 -10.08 21.14 -8.75
C ILE A 51 -11.01 21.07 -9.95
N ARG A 52 -10.92 20.01 -10.77
CA ARG A 52 -11.83 19.80 -11.91
C ARG A 52 -13.28 19.68 -11.45
N ARG A 53 -13.54 18.94 -10.37
CA ARG A 53 -14.88 18.80 -9.79
C ARG A 53 -15.40 20.12 -9.25
N ALA A 54 -14.58 20.88 -8.50
CA ALA A 54 -14.99 22.19 -8.02
C ALA A 54 -15.27 23.17 -9.17
N LEU A 55 -14.52 23.06 -10.27
CA LEU A 55 -14.77 23.83 -11.50
C LEU A 55 -16.06 23.41 -12.19
N GLU A 56 -16.38 22.12 -12.23
CA GLU A 56 -17.66 21.60 -12.77
C GLU A 56 -18.86 22.04 -11.90
N GLU A 57 -18.69 22.07 -10.57
CA GLU A 57 -19.71 22.53 -9.62
C GLU A 57 -19.95 24.05 -9.72
N LEU A 58 -18.91 24.83 -10.02
CA LEU A 58 -18.99 26.28 -10.26
C LEU A 58 -19.43 26.63 -11.70
N GLY A 59 -19.23 25.70 -12.64
CA GLY A 59 -19.44 25.87 -14.08
C GLY A 59 -20.74 25.26 -14.62
N GLY A 60 -21.71 24.93 -13.76
CA GLY A 60 -22.99 24.36 -14.16
C GLY A 60 -23.90 25.35 -14.90
N ASN A 61 -23.59 25.63 -16.17
CA ASN A 61 -24.52 25.76 -17.30
C ASN A 61 -23.73 25.98 -18.62
N GLU A 62 -24.22 25.31 -19.67
CA GLU A 62 -23.84 25.39 -21.11
C GLU A 62 -22.82 24.38 -21.64
N GLU A 63 -23.38 23.21 -22.00
CA GLU A 63 -23.30 22.50 -23.29
C GLU A 63 -22.13 22.73 -24.28
N GLU A 64 -21.61 21.58 -24.73
CA GLU A 64 -21.24 21.22 -26.13
C GLU A 64 -20.12 21.98 -26.88
N LYS A 65 -19.01 21.28 -27.15
CA LYS A 65 -18.63 20.74 -28.49
C LYS A 65 -17.11 20.51 -28.63
N LEU A 66 -16.78 19.35 -29.22
CA LEU A 66 -15.78 19.06 -30.28
C LEU A 66 -14.37 19.68 -30.18
N GLU A 67 -13.25 19.06 -30.57
CA GLU A 67 -12.86 17.78 -31.15
C GLU A 67 -11.31 17.80 -31.25
N LEU A 68 -10.70 16.61 -31.26
CA LEU A 68 -9.46 16.18 -31.92
C LEU A 68 -8.22 17.11 -31.98
N SER A 69 -7.06 16.59 -31.54
CA SER A 69 -6.03 16.00 -32.43
C SER A 69 -4.62 15.91 -31.78
N VAL A 70 -4.05 14.71 -31.86
CA VAL A 70 -2.64 14.29 -31.62
C VAL A 70 -1.77 14.85 -32.80
N PRO A 71 -0.40 14.97 -32.81
CA PRO A 71 0.66 14.44 -31.91
C PRO A 71 1.75 15.44 -31.45
N GLN A 72 2.55 15.02 -30.47
CA GLN A 72 3.89 15.57 -30.22
C GLN A 72 4.97 14.76 -30.96
N THR A 73 5.92 15.47 -31.57
CA THR A 73 7.14 14.95 -32.20
C THR A 73 8.38 15.60 -31.59
N VAL A 74 9.38 14.74 -31.27
CA VAL A 74 10.86 14.90 -31.20
C VAL A 74 11.51 15.87 -30.17
N VAL A 75 12.38 15.39 -29.23
CA VAL A 75 13.90 15.34 -29.23
C VAL A 75 14.49 16.55 -28.46
N VAL A 76 15.52 16.55 -27.60
CA VAL A 76 16.59 15.61 -27.17
C VAL A 76 17.40 16.19 -25.98
N GLU A 77 18.06 15.29 -25.24
CA GLU A 77 19.33 15.34 -24.47
C GLU A 77 19.67 16.28 -23.28
N LYS A 78 20.01 15.58 -22.17
CA LYS A 78 21.21 15.64 -21.28
C LYS A 78 21.97 16.98 -21.14
N GLN A 79 22.25 17.37 -19.88
CA GLN A 79 23.55 17.12 -19.21
C GLN A 79 23.58 17.61 -17.75
N SER A 80 24.42 16.93 -16.98
CA SER A 80 24.78 17.05 -15.56
C SER A 80 25.58 18.30 -15.16
N LYS A 81 25.49 18.71 -13.88
CA LYS A 81 26.66 19.19 -13.12
C LYS A 81 26.46 19.12 -11.59
N VAL A 82 27.56 18.74 -10.94
CA VAL A 82 27.84 18.52 -9.51
C VAL A 82 28.22 19.85 -8.84
N VAL A 83 27.99 19.99 -7.51
CA VAL A 83 28.98 20.40 -6.47
C VAL A 83 28.28 20.69 -5.12
N GLU A 84 28.71 19.91 -4.12
CA GLU A 84 28.97 20.14 -2.67
C GLU A 84 28.19 21.16 -1.82
N GLU A 85 27.75 20.70 -0.64
CA GLU A 85 27.85 21.38 0.67
C GLU A 85 27.56 20.33 1.79
N LYS A 86 28.60 19.82 2.47
CA LYS A 86 29.05 20.14 3.85
C LYS A 86 28.00 19.97 4.95
N GLU A 87 28.11 18.85 5.66
CA GLU A 87 27.40 18.52 6.90
C GLU A 87 27.94 19.32 8.10
N GLU A 88 27.04 20.03 8.79
CA GLU A 88 27.20 20.40 10.19
C GLU A 88 26.22 19.63 11.08
N LYS A 89 26.75 19.19 12.21
CA LYS A 89 26.16 18.31 13.21
C LYS A 89 25.16 19.05 14.08
N GLU A 90 23.97 18.48 14.29
CA GLU A 90 23.31 18.56 15.59
C GLU A 90 22.70 17.22 16.01
N LYS A 91 23.08 16.85 17.23
CA LYS A 91 22.71 15.64 17.96
C LYS A 91 21.32 15.83 18.58
N SER A 92 20.40 14.91 18.34
CA SER A 92 19.38 14.54 19.34
C SER A 92 18.63 13.27 18.93
N GLU A 93 19.34 12.14 18.84
CA GLU A 93 18.66 10.84 18.94
C GLU A 93 18.66 10.39 20.39
N SER A 94 17.45 10.35 20.95
CA SER A 94 17.08 9.67 22.18
C SER A 94 17.26 8.16 22.00
N THR A 95 18.51 7.71 22.08
CA THR A 95 18.83 6.28 22.14
C THR A 95 18.39 5.74 23.51
N VAL A 96 17.36 4.89 23.51
CA VAL A 96 17.06 4.00 24.63
C VAL A 96 18.29 3.12 24.86
N MET A 97 19.09 3.47 25.87
CA MET A 97 20.31 2.76 26.22
C MET A 97 19.96 1.38 26.78
N LEU A 98 19.99 0.35 25.92
CA LEU A 98 20.29 -1.01 26.36
C LEU A 98 21.71 -1.02 26.91
N ARG A 99 21.81 -0.84 28.23
CA ARG A 99 23.07 -0.86 28.99
C ARG A 99 23.72 -2.24 28.83
N LYS A 100 24.57 -2.42 27.80
CA LYS A 100 25.52 -3.54 27.73
C LYS A 100 26.42 -3.43 28.97
N LYS A 101 26.14 -4.24 29.99
CA LYS A 101 27.12 -4.49 31.06
C LYS A 101 28.29 -5.21 30.42
N ASN A 102 29.34 -4.48 30.05
CA ASN A 102 30.65 -5.03 29.70
C ASN A 102 31.39 -5.49 30.98
N THR A 103 30.73 -6.28 31.81
CA THR A 103 31.41 -7.05 32.85
C THR A 103 31.44 -8.49 32.36
N PRO A 104 32.61 -9.12 32.14
CA PRO A 104 32.63 -10.54 31.90
C PRO A 104 31.87 -11.23 33.03
N PRO A 105 30.97 -12.19 32.75
CA PRO A 105 30.33 -12.95 33.81
C PRO A 105 31.43 -13.55 34.70
N PRO A 106 31.23 -13.63 36.03
CA PRO A 106 32.23 -14.22 36.92
C PRO A 106 32.61 -15.59 36.35
N ALA A 107 33.91 -15.78 36.15
CA ALA A 107 34.50 -16.97 35.54
C ALA A 107 34.39 -18.18 36.48
N VAL A 108 33.17 -18.60 36.81
CA VAL A 108 32.89 -19.84 37.52
C VAL A 108 31.54 -20.36 37.06
N SER A 109 31.49 -20.79 35.80
CA SER A 109 30.47 -21.74 35.37
C SER A 109 31.20 -22.91 34.75
N ARG A 110 31.17 -24.08 35.41
CA ARG A 110 31.53 -25.36 34.79
C ARG A 110 30.51 -25.79 33.72
N TYR A 111 29.61 -24.89 33.32
CA TYR A 111 28.67 -25.10 32.25
C TYR A 111 29.43 -25.06 30.93
N ARG A 112 29.73 -26.25 30.42
CA ARG A 112 30.11 -26.44 29.03
C ARG A 112 28.82 -26.77 28.27
N PRO A 113 28.30 -25.88 27.41
CA PRO A 113 27.13 -26.22 26.62
C PRO A 113 27.47 -27.44 25.75
N VAL A 114 26.46 -28.28 25.51
CA VAL A 114 26.60 -29.51 24.70
C VAL A 114 27.25 -29.23 23.34
N ALA A 115 27.02 -28.02 22.80
CA ALA A 115 27.55 -27.58 21.52
C ALA A 115 29.01 -27.07 21.55
N ALA A 116 29.70 -27.03 22.70
CA ALA A 116 31.05 -26.43 22.83
C ALA A 116 32.16 -27.22 22.12
N GLU A 117 31.87 -28.41 21.61
CA GLU A 117 32.82 -29.28 20.90
C GLU A 117 32.71 -29.16 19.38
N TYR A 118 31.68 -28.46 18.88
CA TYR A 118 31.49 -28.24 17.46
C TYR A 118 32.06 -26.89 17.06
N GLU A 119 32.79 -26.85 15.96
CA GLU A 119 33.18 -25.58 15.33
C GLU A 119 31.96 -24.89 14.72
N GLU A 120 31.99 -23.56 14.69
CA GLU A 120 30.93 -22.75 14.10
C GLU A 120 30.89 -22.96 12.57
N ASP A 121 29.87 -23.68 12.05
CA ASP A 121 29.58 -23.75 10.60
C ASP A 121 28.40 -22.83 10.26
N ILE A 122 28.60 -21.52 10.43
CA ILE A 122 27.60 -20.51 10.10
C ILE A 122 27.85 -20.03 8.67
N LYS A 123 26.99 -20.46 7.73
CA LYS A 123 26.97 -19.95 6.36
C LYS A 123 25.87 -18.91 6.21
N ILE A 124 26.25 -17.66 5.97
CA ILE A 124 25.31 -16.59 5.62
C ILE A 124 24.92 -16.77 4.17
N SER A 125 23.74 -17.33 3.90
CA SER A 125 23.22 -17.52 2.54
C SER A 125 22.62 -16.25 1.92
N GLY A 126 22.41 -15.21 2.74
CA GLY A 126 21.91 -13.91 2.29
C GLY A 126 21.97 -12.89 3.43
N ASP A 127 22.65 -11.77 3.20
CA ASP A 127 22.79 -10.67 4.15
C ASP A 127 21.75 -9.57 3.84
N ILE A 128 20.83 -9.33 4.79
CA ILE A 128 19.82 -8.27 4.72
C ILE A 128 20.12 -7.10 5.68
N THR A 129 21.28 -7.07 6.33
CA THR A 129 21.62 -6.11 7.39
C THR A 129 21.91 -4.68 6.90
N GLY A 130 21.72 -4.41 5.60
CA GLY A 130 21.90 -3.08 5.01
C GLY A 130 23.35 -2.67 4.74
N LYS A 131 24.34 -3.55 5.02
CA LYS A 131 25.73 -3.40 4.53
C LYS A 131 25.96 -4.00 3.15
N SER A 132 24.98 -4.75 2.65
CA SER A 132 24.93 -5.18 1.27
C SER A 132 24.57 -3.99 0.39
N LEU A 133 25.34 -3.78 -0.68
CA LEU A 133 25.10 -2.78 -1.73
C LEU A 133 23.86 -3.15 -2.58
N CYS A 134 22.76 -3.50 -1.92
CA CYS A 134 21.50 -3.83 -2.56
C CYS A 134 20.90 -2.55 -3.13
N GLU A 135 21.26 -2.24 -4.37
CA GLU A 135 20.54 -1.28 -5.19
C GLU A 135 19.12 -1.81 -5.43
N GLY A 136 18.15 -1.39 -4.61
CA GLY A 136 16.74 -1.76 -4.77
C GLY A 136 16.09 -0.91 -5.84
N LYS A 137 15.66 -1.52 -6.95
CA LYS A 137 14.82 -0.88 -7.97
C LYS A 137 13.35 -1.04 -7.61
N ILE A 138 12.49 -0.16 -8.14
CA ILE A 138 11.02 -0.29 -7.99
C ILE A 138 10.54 -1.68 -8.45
N THR A 139 11.16 -2.22 -9.50
CA THR A 139 10.86 -3.56 -10.02
C THR A 139 11.12 -4.68 -9.01
N ASP A 140 12.04 -4.49 -8.07
CA ASP A 140 12.36 -5.49 -7.05
C ASP A 140 11.24 -5.61 -6.02
N PHE A 141 10.52 -4.52 -5.73
CA PHE A 141 9.33 -4.55 -4.89
C PHE A 141 8.22 -5.37 -5.55
N THR A 142 7.93 -5.12 -6.83
CA THR A 142 6.93 -5.90 -7.57
C THR A 142 7.29 -7.38 -7.58
N ARG A 143 8.56 -7.70 -7.88
CA ARG A 143 9.06 -9.07 -7.87
C ARG A 143 8.95 -9.72 -6.49
N TYR A 144 9.23 -8.97 -5.43
CA TYR A 144 9.11 -9.45 -4.05
C TYR A 144 7.66 -9.85 -3.70
N PHE A 145 6.68 -9.00 -4.00
CA PHE A 145 5.27 -9.31 -3.72
C PHE A 145 4.75 -10.49 -4.55
N ILE A 146 5.15 -10.58 -5.82
CA ILE A 146 4.80 -11.73 -6.68
C ILE A 146 5.42 -13.02 -6.14
N ASP A 147 6.69 -13.01 -5.72
CA ASP A 147 7.36 -14.17 -5.13
C ASP A 147 6.72 -14.58 -3.80
N ARG A 148 6.39 -13.61 -2.94
CA ARG A 148 5.65 -13.84 -1.68
C ARG A 148 4.30 -14.50 -1.94
N LEU A 149 3.51 -13.94 -2.86
CA LEU A 149 2.20 -14.48 -3.23
C LEU A 149 2.34 -15.92 -3.71
N ASN A 150 3.26 -16.20 -4.64
CA ASN A 150 3.42 -17.54 -5.19
C ASN A 150 3.84 -18.57 -4.14
N LYS A 151 4.82 -18.25 -3.30
CA LYS A 151 5.27 -19.16 -2.23
C LYS A 151 4.16 -19.50 -1.24
N LEU A 152 3.42 -18.50 -0.77
CA LEU A 152 2.34 -18.71 0.20
C LEU A 152 1.12 -19.35 -0.45
N ARG A 153 0.82 -19.00 -1.70
CA ARG A 153 -0.22 -19.66 -2.51
C ARG A 153 0.03 -21.16 -2.63
N ASP A 154 1.26 -21.58 -2.89
CA ASP A 154 1.60 -23.00 -3.00
C ASP A 154 1.44 -23.76 -1.69
N ILE A 155 1.66 -23.10 -0.55
CA ILE A 155 1.41 -23.67 0.78
C ILE A 155 -0.09 -23.78 1.04
N ILE A 156 -0.84 -22.70 0.79
CA ILE A 156 -2.29 -22.63 1.03
C ILE A 156 -3.05 -23.63 0.14
N LYS A 157 -2.64 -23.80 -1.13
CA LYS A 157 -3.24 -24.74 -2.09
C LYS A 157 -3.15 -26.21 -1.68
N ARG A 158 -2.28 -26.57 -0.72
CA ARG A 158 -2.22 -27.95 -0.17
C ARG A 158 -3.47 -28.33 0.60
N ARG A 159 -4.29 -27.35 1.01
CA ARG A 159 -5.56 -27.59 1.69
C ARG A 159 -6.63 -28.03 0.67
N PRO A 160 -7.42 -29.08 0.95
CA PRO A 160 -8.46 -29.58 0.04
C PRO A 160 -9.40 -28.49 -0.48
N GLU A 161 -9.76 -27.52 0.36
CA GLU A 161 -10.67 -26.42 0.05
C GLU A 161 -10.08 -25.40 -0.93
N MET A 162 -8.75 -25.38 -1.05
CA MET A 162 -7.98 -24.42 -1.83
C MET A 162 -7.31 -25.04 -3.05
N MET A 163 -7.39 -26.36 -3.25
CA MET A 163 -6.77 -27.05 -4.39
C MET A 163 -7.20 -26.47 -5.75
N HIS A 164 -8.46 -26.04 -5.85
CA HIS A 164 -9.03 -25.46 -7.07
C HIS A 164 -9.13 -23.94 -6.99
N ALA A 165 -8.27 -23.27 -6.20
CA ALA A 165 -8.25 -21.83 -6.13
C ALA A 165 -7.97 -21.22 -7.52
N THR A 166 -8.86 -20.35 -7.98
CA THR A 166 -8.77 -19.64 -9.26
C THR A 166 -8.22 -18.23 -9.06
N SER A 167 -7.76 -17.56 -10.14
CA SER A 167 -7.43 -16.13 -10.08
C SER A 167 -8.64 -15.30 -9.66
N ILE A 168 -8.39 -14.16 -9.03
CA ILE A 168 -9.40 -13.21 -8.57
C ILE A 168 -10.23 -12.72 -9.77
N ARG A 169 -9.57 -12.44 -10.90
CA ARG A 169 -10.23 -12.05 -12.15
C ARG A 169 -11.30 -13.06 -12.60
N ARG A 170 -11.01 -14.36 -12.47
CA ARG A 170 -11.96 -15.43 -12.80
C ARG A 170 -13.04 -15.56 -11.74
N ALA A 171 -12.67 -15.51 -10.45
CA ALA A 171 -13.60 -15.61 -9.34
C ALA A 171 -14.70 -14.54 -9.40
N LYS A 172 -14.36 -13.29 -9.77
CA LYS A 172 -15.31 -12.16 -9.91
C LYS A 172 -16.45 -12.41 -10.89
N ARG A 173 -16.26 -13.30 -11.87
CA ARG A 173 -17.21 -13.58 -12.96
C ARG A 173 -18.13 -14.76 -12.66
N LEU A 174 -17.86 -15.51 -11.59
CA LEU A 174 -18.61 -16.70 -11.22
C LEU A 174 -19.65 -16.32 -10.16
N ASP A 175 -20.92 -16.54 -10.42
CA ASP A 175 -22.00 -16.35 -9.43
C ASP A 175 -22.19 -17.60 -8.54
N ASN A 176 -21.08 -18.21 -8.13
CA ASN A 176 -21.04 -19.52 -7.47
C ASN A 176 -20.09 -19.52 -6.27
N LYS A 177 -19.98 -20.67 -5.59
CA LYS A 177 -18.93 -20.91 -4.61
C LYS A 177 -17.57 -20.93 -5.32
N VAL A 178 -16.63 -20.15 -4.83
CA VAL A 178 -15.28 -19.99 -5.37
C VAL A 178 -14.25 -20.07 -4.26
N SER A 179 -13.04 -20.47 -4.64
CA SER A 179 -11.84 -20.35 -3.80
C SER A 179 -10.84 -19.47 -4.55
N THR A 180 -10.22 -18.51 -3.85
CA THR A 180 -9.18 -17.63 -4.42
C THR A 180 -8.12 -17.31 -3.36
N ILE A 181 -6.93 -16.93 -3.80
CA ILE A 181 -5.80 -16.60 -2.91
C ILE A 181 -5.22 -15.26 -3.36
N GLY A 182 -5.05 -14.34 -2.42
CA GLY A 182 -4.50 -13.02 -2.69
C GLY A 182 -3.76 -12.42 -1.49
N ILE A 183 -3.02 -11.36 -1.74
CA ILE A 183 -2.42 -10.49 -0.72
C ILE A 183 -3.48 -9.52 -0.23
N VAL A 184 -3.53 -9.26 1.07
CA VAL A 184 -4.42 -8.26 1.67
C VAL A 184 -3.86 -6.86 1.44
N SER A 185 -4.56 -6.07 0.63
CA SER A 185 -4.19 -4.66 0.37
C SER A 185 -4.71 -3.75 1.47
N GLU A 186 -5.94 -3.98 1.95
CA GLU A 186 -6.62 -3.09 2.90
C GLU A 186 -7.57 -3.86 3.84
N VAL A 187 -7.64 -3.45 5.10
CA VAL A 187 -8.61 -3.94 6.09
C VAL A 187 -9.37 -2.76 6.70
N VAL A 188 -10.68 -2.71 6.51
CA VAL A 188 -11.56 -1.67 7.05
C VAL A 188 -12.59 -2.29 7.98
N SER A 189 -12.52 -1.94 9.26
CA SER A 189 -13.50 -2.35 10.26
C SER A 189 -14.63 -1.34 10.37
N SER A 190 -15.87 -1.81 10.42
CA SER A 190 -17.06 -0.97 10.56
C SER A 190 -18.03 -1.54 11.59
N GLU A 191 -19.06 -0.77 11.94
CA GLU A 191 -20.13 -1.23 12.80
C GLU A 191 -20.93 -2.42 12.23
N HIS A 192 -20.89 -2.65 10.93
CA HIS A 192 -21.69 -3.69 10.27
C HIS A 192 -20.88 -4.96 9.93
N GLY A 193 -19.55 -4.86 9.94
CA GLY A 193 -18.66 -5.94 9.54
C GLY A 193 -17.25 -5.47 9.24
N ILE A 194 -16.45 -6.38 8.72
CA ILE A 194 -15.08 -6.12 8.27
C ILE A 194 -15.06 -6.25 6.75
N LYS A 195 -14.55 -5.21 6.08
CA LYS A 195 -14.22 -5.25 4.66
C LYS A 195 -12.73 -5.51 4.53
N VAL A 196 -12.36 -6.49 3.70
CA VAL A 196 -10.96 -6.78 3.38
C VAL A 196 -10.81 -6.72 1.87
N ILE A 197 -9.82 -6.00 1.34
CA ILE A 197 -9.50 -6.02 -0.07
C ILE A 197 -8.32 -6.96 -0.27
N ILE A 198 -8.47 -7.91 -1.18
CA ILE A 198 -7.38 -8.80 -1.59
C ILE A 198 -7.06 -8.65 -3.07
N GLU A 199 -5.80 -8.82 -3.43
CA GLU A 199 -5.28 -8.73 -4.79
C GLU A 199 -4.39 -9.91 -5.17
N ASP A 200 -4.35 -10.21 -6.47
CA ASP A 200 -3.42 -11.13 -7.10
C ASP A 200 -2.71 -10.46 -8.28
N GLU A 201 -2.00 -11.22 -9.10
CA GLU A 201 -1.27 -10.67 -10.25
C GLU A 201 -2.21 -10.12 -11.35
N GLU A 202 -3.50 -10.47 -11.33
CA GLU A 202 -4.45 -10.15 -12.39
C GLU A 202 -5.51 -9.11 -11.98
N ASP A 203 -5.99 -9.13 -10.75
CA ASP A 203 -7.13 -8.31 -10.30
C ASP A 203 -7.23 -8.24 -8.75
N PHE A 204 -8.21 -7.49 -8.25
CA PHE A 204 -8.56 -7.38 -6.84
C PHE A 204 -10.06 -7.66 -6.60
N ILE A 205 -10.41 -8.06 -5.37
CA ILE A 205 -11.80 -8.26 -4.95
C ILE A 205 -12.00 -7.86 -3.49
N ALA A 206 -13.16 -7.25 -3.21
CA ALA A 206 -13.58 -6.96 -1.85
C ALA A 206 -14.23 -8.19 -1.20
N LEU A 207 -13.75 -8.53 -0.02
CA LEU A 207 -14.34 -9.47 0.91
C LEU A 207 -15.20 -8.69 1.90
N PHE A 208 -16.43 -9.15 2.14
CA PHE A 208 -17.26 -8.58 3.20
C PHE A 208 -17.66 -9.64 4.22
N ILE A 209 -17.21 -9.44 5.46
CA ILE A 209 -17.45 -10.34 6.57
C ILE A 209 -18.41 -9.67 7.55
N ASN A 210 -19.65 -10.17 7.62
CA ASN A 210 -20.65 -9.70 8.58
C ASN A 210 -20.23 -10.05 10.02
N LYS A 211 -20.59 -9.22 11.00
CA LYS A 211 -20.38 -9.46 12.44
C LYS A 211 -20.88 -10.83 12.94
N ASN A 212 -21.97 -11.32 12.36
CA ASN A 212 -22.58 -12.60 12.73
C ASN A 212 -21.96 -13.81 12.01
N SER A 213 -20.97 -13.59 11.14
CA SER A 213 -20.30 -14.67 10.42
C SER A 213 -19.39 -15.49 11.34
N GLN A 214 -19.32 -16.80 11.11
CA GLN A 214 -18.45 -17.70 11.87
C GLN A 214 -16.96 -17.32 11.72
N VAL A 215 -16.59 -16.76 10.56
CA VAL A 215 -15.22 -16.32 10.29
C VAL A 215 -14.92 -14.91 10.80
N PHE A 216 -15.87 -14.21 11.44
CA PHE A 216 -15.69 -12.81 11.87
C PHE A 216 -14.51 -12.64 12.83
N LYS A 217 -14.37 -13.52 13.83
CA LYS A 217 -13.25 -13.48 14.76
C LYS A 217 -11.91 -13.68 14.06
N GLN A 218 -11.86 -14.61 13.11
CA GLN A 218 -10.66 -14.85 12.31
C GLN A 218 -10.36 -13.64 11.42
N ALA A 219 -11.37 -13.03 10.78
CA ALA A 219 -11.21 -11.85 9.95
C ALA A 219 -10.68 -10.63 10.74
N GLY A 220 -11.05 -10.49 12.01
CA GLY A 220 -10.56 -9.40 12.88
C GLY A 220 -9.07 -9.46 13.23
N THR A 221 -8.37 -10.52 12.85
CA THR A 221 -6.92 -10.69 13.04
C THR A 221 -6.15 -10.62 11.72
N ILE A 222 -6.83 -10.30 10.62
CA ILE A 222 -6.17 -10.10 9.32
C ILE A 222 -5.42 -8.78 9.36
N ILE A 223 -4.20 -8.80 8.83
CA ILE A 223 -3.36 -7.60 8.67
C ILE A 223 -3.09 -7.33 7.19
N ASN A 224 -2.71 -6.10 6.86
CA ASN A 224 -2.21 -5.74 5.54
C ASN A 224 -0.98 -6.59 5.19
N ASP A 225 -0.78 -6.82 3.89
CA ASP A 225 0.30 -7.61 3.29
C ASP A 225 0.31 -9.11 3.61
N GLU A 226 -0.67 -9.62 4.37
CA GLU A 226 -0.86 -11.04 4.61
C GLU A 226 -1.38 -11.73 3.34
N VAL A 227 -0.86 -12.91 3.00
CA VAL A 227 -1.45 -13.73 1.93
C VAL A 227 -2.49 -14.64 2.55
N ILE A 228 -3.74 -14.51 2.09
CA ILE A 228 -4.84 -15.31 2.58
C ILE A 228 -5.51 -16.07 1.43
N GLY A 229 -5.91 -17.30 1.74
CA GLY A 229 -6.84 -18.08 0.94
C GLY A 229 -8.26 -17.88 1.43
N VAL A 230 -9.21 -17.71 0.51
CA VAL A 230 -10.60 -17.48 0.86
C VAL A 230 -11.48 -18.38 0.03
N SER A 231 -12.38 -19.09 0.69
CA SER A 231 -13.47 -19.81 0.04
C SER A 231 -14.79 -19.20 0.45
N GLY A 232 -15.70 -19.02 -0.50
CA GLY A 232 -16.96 -18.35 -0.24
C GLY A 232 -17.79 -18.17 -1.49
N ARG A 233 -18.79 -17.29 -1.43
CA ARG A 233 -19.69 -16.99 -2.55
C ARG A 233 -19.50 -15.57 -3.02
N VAL A 234 -19.29 -15.40 -4.33
CA VAL A 234 -19.28 -14.09 -4.97
C VAL A 234 -20.72 -13.71 -5.27
N LYS A 235 -21.08 -12.47 -4.95
CA LYS A 235 -22.34 -11.86 -5.34
C LYS A 235 -22.07 -10.75 -6.34
N LEU A 236 -22.63 -10.89 -7.53
CA LEU A 236 -22.53 -9.87 -8.57
C LEU A 236 -23.47 -8.70 -8.21
N ASN A 237 -22.92 -7.61 -7.66
CA ASN A 237 -23.69 -6.39 -7.43
C ASN A 237 -23.60 -5.46 -8.66
N ARG A 238 -24.52 -4.50 -8.76
CA ARG A 238 -24.56 -3.53 -9.87
C ARG A 238 -23.32 -2.62 -9.99
N ARG A 239 -22.55 -2.46 -8.90
CA ARG A 239 -21.31 -1.67 -8.88
C ARG A 239 -20.10 -2.58 -9.04
N GLU A 240 -19.81 -3.38 -8.02
CA GLU A 240 -18.66 -4.28 -7.99
C GLU A 240 -19.00 -5.62 -7.33
N PRO A 241 -18.43 -6.74 -7.81
CA PRO A 241 -18.58 -8.05 -7.18
C PRO A 241 -17.96 -8.06 -5.78
N VAL A 242 -18.68 -8.63 -4.82
CA VAL A 242 -18.23 -8.80 -3.45
C VAL A 242 -18.20 -10.29 -3.12
N LEU A 243 -17.12 -10.76 -2.52
CA LEU A 243 -17.00 -12.13 -2.03
C LEU A 243 -17.39 -12.18 -0.55
N TYR A 244 -18.30 -13.08 -0.21
CA TYR A 244 -18.71 -13.37 1.16
C TYR A 244 -17.99 -14.65 1.62
N PRO A 245 -16.98 -14.55 2.50
CA PRO A 245 -16.19 -15.71 2.92
C PRO A 245 -17.00 -16.68 3.79
N ASP A 246 -16.96 -17.96 3.43
CA ASP A 246 -17.39 -19.08 4.28
C ASP A 246 -16.22 -19.58 5.15
N ALA A 247 -14.99 -19.57 4.62
CA ALA A 247 -13.76 -19.95 5.32
C ALA A 247 -12.54 -19.15 4.84
N ILE A 248 -11.59 -18.92 5.76
CA ILE A 248 -10.34 -18.18 5.51
C ILE A 248 -9.16 -19.08 5.89
N PHE A 249 -8.11 -19.11 5.06
CA PHE A 249 -6.94 -19.97 5.19
C PHE A 249 -5.66 -19.12 5.16
N ARG A 250 -4.69 -19.48 5.99
CA ARG A 250 -3.41 -18.77 6.19
C ARG A 250 -2.28 -19.79 6.22
#